data_AF-A0A959P1T9-F1
#
_entry.id   AF-A0A959P1T9-F1
#
_cell.length_a   1.000
_cell.length_b   1.000
_cell.length_c   1.000
_cell.angle_alpha   90.00
_cell.angle_beta   90.00
_cell.angle_gamma   90.00
#
_symmetry.space_group_name_H-M   'P 1'
#
loop_
_entity.id
_entity.type
_entity.pdbx_description
1 polymer ?
#
loop_
_entity_poly.entity_id
_entity_poly.type
_entity_poly.pdbx_seq_one_letter_code
_entity_poly.pdbx_strand_id
1 'polypeptide(L)'
;MFEIAKGSFNTILLKDLMKFEAELEKIFQTITVDEKKKRYYNELYSHNKIQSEIRLAFHCKRNFETKSEIIPDTAQMLIVENLQSVPKNDKLYPSVEETKKIIDTDAKNTSLEIDEAEIRKAFDIIKQNLEQQGMGNFVPDFNQYKSQYDFSPAVKSKHQTFHYLPYDFWQSGFELKFLKEVVTLKEFNERKLEIYYNGEKHITDFRILCFAKKGNNYQRVGLYTPDFLIIKRKDDAIAKVLIVETKGSGYAEQTTFKLRKKFMETEFLQMNNDKFGYKKFEYLFLQDDAKFDDNLAKLYEI
;
A
#
# COMPACT_ATOMS: atom_id res chain seq x y z
N MET A 1 24.69 3.43 54.65
CA MET A 1 25.04 4.07 53.34
C MET A 1 26.14 3.34 52.58
N PHE A 2 27.27 2.97 53.22
CA PHE A 2 28.36 2.25 52.55
C PHE A 2 27.91 0.98 51.83
N GLU A 3 27.08 0.14 52.47
CA GLU A 3 26.51 -1.07 51.84
C GLU A 3 25.60 -0.76 50.64
N ILE A 4 24.90 0.38 50.64
CA ILE A 4 24.05 0.81 49.52
C ILE A 4 24.93 1.20 48.33
N ALA A 5 25.99 1.97 48.57
CA ALA A 5 26.96 2.35 47.54
C ALA A 5 27.70 1.13 46.99
N LYS A 6 28.20 0.24 47.87
CA LYS A 6 28.87 -1.01 47.48
C LYS A 6 27.96 -1.92 46.67
N GLY A 7 26.71 -2.13 47.13
CA GLY A 7 25.71 -2.93 46.44
C GLY A 7 25.21 -2.34 45.13
N SER A 8 25.58 -1.09 44.81
CA SER A 8 25.32 -0.45 43.51
C SER A 8 26.40 -0.71 42.47
N PHE A 9 27.45 -1.47 42.80
CA PHE A 9 28.63 -1.69 41.95
C PHE A 9 29.27 -0.37 41.51
N ASN A 10 29.43 0.58 42.45
CA ASN A 10 30.01 1.91 42.24
C ASN A 10 29.23 2.83 41.26
N THR A 11 27.97 2.49 40.93
CA THR A 11 27.11 3.39 40.13
C THR A 11 26.52 4.52 40.95
N ILE A 12 26.44 4.37 42.28
CA ILE A 12 26.03 5.41 43.23
C ILE A 12 27.22 5.72 44.13
N LEU A 13 27.67 6.98 44.12
CA LEU A 13 28.77 7.43 44.96
C LEU A 13 28.26 7.79 46.35
N LEU A 14 29.08 7.57 47.38
CA LEU A 14 28.73 7.88 48.77
C LEU A 14 28.37 9.38 48.94
N LYS A 15 29.09 10.27 48.25
CA LYS A 15 28.81 11.71 48.24
C LYS A 15 27.42 12.07 47.73
N ASP A 16 26.82 11.24 46.87
CA ASP A 16 25.48 11.46 46.35
C ASP A 16 24.42 10.97 47.34
N LEU A 17 24.68 9.86 48.04
CA LEU A 17 23.84 9.41 49.16
C LEU A 17 23.83 10.43 50.30
N MET A 18 24.97 11.04 50.60
CA MET A 18 25.08 12.05 51.67
C MET A 18 24.21 13.29 51.44
N LYS A 19 23.85 13.61 50.18
CA LYS A 19 22.92 14.70 49.88
C LYS A 19 21.50 14.45 50.42
N PHE A 20 21.17 13.19 50.71
CA PHE A 20 19.87 12.73 51.21
C PHE A 20 20.02 12.06 52.58
N GLU A 21 21.00 12.49 53.38
CA GLU A 21 21.30 11.88 54.67
C GLU A 21 20.11 11.89 55.61
N ALA A 22 19.37 13.00 55.69
CA ALA A 22 18.21 13.14 56.58
C ALA A 22 17.09 12.13 56.24
N GLU A 23 16.83 11.90 54.95
CA GLU A 23 15.84 10.92 54.48
C GLU A 23 16.32 9.49 54.74
N LEU A 24 17.59 9.20 54.44
CA LEU A 24 18.18 7.88 54.66
C LEU A 24 18.30 7.55 56.15
N GLU A 25 18.52 8.54 57.00
CA GLU A 25 18.54 8.39 58.45
C GLU A 25 17.15 8.03 58.97
N LYS A 26 16.08 8.68 58.51
CA LYS A 26 14.69 8.31 58.87
C LYS A 26 14.39 6.86 58.51
N ILE A 27 14.79 6.41 57.31
CA ILE A 27 14.66 5.01 56.90
C ILE A 27 15.45 4.11 57.85
N PHE A 28 16.70 4.45 58.16
CA PHE A 28 17.55 3.68 59.07
C PHE A 28 16.94 3.56 60.48
N GLN A 29 16.45 4.66 61.05
CA GLN A 29 15.80 4.68 62.37
C GLN A 29 14.53 3.83 62.38
N THR A 30 13.78 3.80 61.28
CA THR A 30 12.55 2.99 61.17
C THR A 30 12.84 1.49 61.10
N ILE A 31 13.92 1.10 60.41
CA ILE A 31 14.28 -0.32 60.20
C ILE A 31 15.21 -0.87 61.28
N THR A 32 15.42 -0.13 62.37
CA THR A 32 16.28 -0.54 63.48
C THR A 32 15.54 -0.43 64.81
N VAL A 33 15.99 -1.19 65.80
CA VAL A 33 15.45 -1.21 67.16
C VAL A 33 16.58 -1.07 68.18
N ASP A 34 16.29 -0.42 69.30
CA ASP A 34 17.24 -0.30 70.41
C ASP A 34 16.98 -1.37 71.46
N GLU A 35 18.00 -2.19 71.73
CA GLU A 35 17.99 -3.17 72.81
C GLU A 35 19.28 -3.06 73.62
N LYS A 36 19.16 -2.94 74.94
CA LYS A 36 20.33 -2.90 75.87
C LYS A 36 21.36 -1.84 75.48
N LYS A 37 20.90 -0.64 75.09
CA LYS A 37 21.73 0.49 74.62
C LYS A 37 22.55 0.19 73.35
N LYS A 38 22.19 -0.83 72.59
CA LYS A 38 22.74 -1.14 71.26
C LYS A 38 21.62 -1.16 70.24
N ARG A 39 21.91 -0.68 69.03
CA ARG A 39 20.95 -0.62 67.93
C ARG A 39 21.16 -1.82 67.00
N TYR A 40 20.08 -2.51 66.69
CA TYR A 40 20.08 -3.69 65.82
C TYR A 40 19.12 -3.48 64.66
N TYR A 41 19.38 -4.17 63.55
CA TYR A 41 18.44 -4.25 62.45
C TYR A 41 17.20 -5.02 62.87
N ASN A 42 16.03 -4.48 62.55
CA ASN A 42 14.75 -5.12 62.87
C ASN A 42 14.44 -6.19 61.82
N GLU A 43 14.43 -7.46 62.24
CA GLU A 43 14.25 -8.64 61.39
C GLU A 43 12.88 -8.70 60.69
N LEU A 44 11.90 -7.89 61.10
CA LEU A 44 10.62 -7.76 60.40
C LEU A 44 10.75 -7.09 59.02
N TYR A 45 11.87 -6.43 58.74
CA TYR A 45 12.13 -5.77 57.47
C TYR A 45 13.13 -6.52 56.60
N SER A 46 12.83 -6.59 55.30
CA SER A 46 13.79 -7.09 54.30
C SER A 46 14.82 -6.00 53.97
N HIS A 47 15.92 -5.93 54.72
CA HIS A 47 16.97 -4.93 54.52
C HIS A 47 17.56 -4.94 53.10
N ASN A 48 17.74 -6.11 52.50
CA ASN A 48 18.23 -6.25 51.13
C ASN A 48 17.29 -5.59 50.11
N LYS A 49 15.97 -5.76 50.27
CA LYS A 49 14.97 -5.13 49.41
C LYS A 49 14.98 -3.62 49.60
N ILE A 50 15.00 -3.14 50.83
CA ILE A 50 15.02 -1.70 51.14
C ILE A 50 16.27 -1.04 50.54
N GLN A 51 17.44 -1.64 50.72
CA GLN A 51 18.67 -1.14 50.08
C GLN A 51 18.55 -1.14 48.55
N SER A 52 17.89 -2.13 47.95
CA SER A 52 17.64 -2.17 46.50
C SER A 52 16.73 -1.05 46.02
N GLU A 53 15.63 -0.79 46.72
CA GLU A 53 14.71 0.31 46.40
C GLU A 53 15.40 1.67 46.53
N ILE A 54 16.24 1.85 47.57
CA ILE A 54 17.07 3.04 47.70
C ILE A 54 17.98 3.16 46.47
N ARG A 55 18.67 2.09 46.04
CA ARG A 55 19.52 2.17 44.84
C ARG A 55 18.73 2.55 43.58
N LEU A 56 17.51 2.03 43.40
CA LEU A 56 16.66 2.36 42.26
C LEU A 56 16.30 3.84 42.21
N ALA A 57 16.09 4.50 43.37
CA ALA A 57 15.78 5.92 43.44
C ALA A 57 16.93 6.83 42.93
N PHE A 58 18.17 6.35 43.00
CA PHE A 58 19.37 7.07 42.53
C PHE A 58 19.75 6.74 41.09
N HIS A 59 19.04 5.83 40.43
CA HIS A 59 19.31 5.51 39.04
C HIS A 59 18.74 6.58 38.11
N CYS A 60 19.53 7.00 37.11
CA CYS A 60 19.07 7.93 36.09
C CYS A 60 17.88 7.31 35.32
N LYS A 61 16.70 7.93 35.40
CA LYS A 61 15.58 7.59 34.52
C LYS A 61 15.94 8.06 33.12
N ARG A 62 16.28 7.12 32.24
CA ARG A 62 16.50 7.41 30.82
C ARG A 62 15.15 7.76 30.19
N ASN A 63 14.98 9.02 29.82
CA ASN A 63 13.86 9.45 29.01
C ASN A 63 14.28 9.38 27.54
N PHE A 64 13.42 8.83 26.69
CA PHE A 64 13.59 8.85 25.24
C PHE A 64 12.66 9.90 24.67
N GLU A 65 13.24 10.95 24.07
CA GLU A 65 12.48 11.90 23.27
C GLU A 65 12.58 11.50 21.80
N THR A 66 11.43 11.20 21.19
CA THR A 66 11.34 10.87 19.78
C THR A 66 10.93 12.13 19.01
N LYS A 67 11.76 12.55 18.05
CA LYS A 67 11.41 13.57 17.07
C LYS A 67 11.02 12.88 15.76
N SER A 68 9.94 13.33 15.15
CA SER A 68 9.45 12.86 13.85
C SER A 68 9.41 14.03 12.87
N GLU A 69 9.87 13.81 11.65
CA GLU A 69 9.71 14.76 10.55
C GLU A 69 9.08 14.06 9.33
N ILE A 70 8.41 14.84 8.50
CA ILE A 70 7.83 14.39 7.23
C ILE A 70 8.71 14.97 6.12
N ILE A 71 9.42 14.11 5.40
CA ILE A 71 10.27 14.50 4.28
C ILE A 71 9.47 14.35 2.99
N PRO A 72 9.33 15.42 2.17
CA PRO A 72 8.78 15.30 0.83
C PRO A 72 9.62 14.33 -0.01
N ASP A 73 8.94 13.41 -0.68
CA ASP A 73 9.57 12.47 -1.60
C ASP A 73 8.81 12.43 -2.92
N THR A 74 9.48 11.96 -3.97
CA THR A 74 8.92 11.80 -5.32
C THR A 74 9.17 10.38 -5.79
N ALA A 75 8.18 9.77 -6.43
CA ALA A 75 8.30 8.43 -6.97
C ALA A 75 7.99 8.41 -8.47
N GLN A 76 8.62 7.46 -9.17
CA GLN A 76 8.37 7.17 -10.58
C GLN A 76 7.61 5.86 -10.71
N MET A 77 6.62 5.81 -11.60
CA MET A 77 5.91 4.56 -11.89
C MET A 77 6.73 3.60 -12.76
N LEU A 78 7.71 4.11 -13.51
CA LEU A 78 8.58 3.33 -14.38
C LEU A 78 10.04 3.73 -14.26
N ILE A 79 10.90 2.75 -14.05
CA ILE A 79 12.35 2.85 -14.15
C ILE A 79 12.75 2.19 -15.47
N VAL A 80 12.96 2.99 -16.51
CA VAL A 80 13.17 2.52 -17.90
C VAL A 80 14.43 1.65 -17.99
N GLU A 81 15.45 1.95 -17.20
CA GLU A 81 16.73 1.24 -17.15
C GLU A 81 16.57 -0.21 -16.68
N ASN A 82 15.49 -0.53 -15.97
CA ASN A 82 15.23 -1.86 -15.43
C ASN A 82 14.32 -2.71 -16.33
N LEU A 83 13.88 -2.20 -17.48
CA LEU A 83 13.06 -2.95 -18.43
C LEU A 83 13.84 -4.15 -18.99
N GLN A 84 13.20 -5.31 -18.98
CA GLN A 84 13.75 -6.56 -19.50
C GLN A 84 12.75 -7.24 -20.43
N SER A 85 13.25 -8.15 -21.27
CA SER A 85 12.38 -8.98 -22.09
C SER A 85 11.54 -9.90 -21.22
N VAL A 86 10.23 -9.89 -21.42
CA VAL A 86 9.28 -10.76 -20.70
C VAL A 86 9.12 -12.09 -21.44
N PRO A 87 9.24 -13.25 -20.76
CA PRO A 87 8.94 -14.55 -21.35
C PRO A 87 7.48 -14.67 -21.77
N LYS A 88 7.22 -15.32 -22.91
CA LYS A 88 5.84 -15.58 -23.33
C LYS A 88 5.13 -16.47 -22.31
N ASN A 89 3.97 -16.00 -21.86
CA ASN A 89 3.05 -16.75 -21.02
C ASN A 89 1.59 -16.33 -21.26
N ASP A 90 0.65 -17.08 -20.70
CA ASP A 90 -0.79 -16.89 -20.86
C ASP A 90 -1.38 -15.77 -19.97
N LYS A 91 -0.57 -15.22 -19.06
CA LYS A 91 -0.94 -14.12 -18.15
C LYS A 91 -0.28 -12.79 -18.51
N LEU A 92 0.16 -12.64 -19.75
CA LEU A 92 0.56 -11.35 -20.30
C LEU A 92 -0.68 -10.50 -20.59
N TYR A 93 -0.60 -9.22 -20.25
CA TYR A 93 -1.63 -8.25 -20.61
C TYR A 93 -1.02 -6.90 -21.01
N PRO A 94 -1.33 -6.37 -22.21
CA PRO A 94 -2.13 -6.99 -23.27
C PRO A 94 -1.50 -8.29 -23.80
N SER A 95 -2.27 -9.10 -24.51
CA SER A 95 -1.73 -10.28 -25.19
C SER A 95 -0.66 -9.89 -26.22
N VAL A 96 0.13 -10.86 -26.71
CA VAL A 96 1.13 -10.59 -27.76
C VAL A 96 0.48 -10.02 -29.02
N GLU A 97 -0.73 -10.46 -29.38
CA GLU A 97 -1.46 -9.93 -30.55
C GLU A 97 -2.00 -8.53 -30.28
N GLU A 98 -2.55 -8.28 -29.08
CA GLU A 98 -3.05 -6.96 -28.69
C GLU A 98 -1.91 -5.94 -28.60
N THR A 99 -0.76 -6.34 -28.08
CA THR A 99 0.47 -5.53 -28.03
C THR A 99 0.90 -5.10 -29.43
N LYS A 100 0.93 -6.02 -30.39
CA LYS A 100 1.22 -5.70 -31.79
C LYS A 100 0.20 -4.73 -32.38
N LYS A 101 -1.09 -4.96 -32.12
CA LYS A 101 -2.15 -4.04 -32.55
C LYS A 101 -1.99 -2.65 -31.96
N ILE A 102 -1.63 -2.52 -30.68
CA ILE A 102 -1.36 -1.22 -30.04
C ILE A 102 -0.22 -0.52 -30.78
N ILE A 103 0.92 -1.18 -30.97
CA ILE A 103 2.08 -0.63 -31.70
C ILE A 103 1.69 -0.20 -33.12
N ASP A 104 0.94 -1.04 -33.86
CA ASP A 104 0.50 -0.74 -35.21
C ASP A 104 -0.45 0.47 -35.25
N THR A 105 -1.37 0.57 -34.28
CA THR A 105 -2.30 1.71 -34.19
C THR A 105 -1.57 3.01 -33.82
N ASP A 106 -0.55 2.95 -32.96
CA ASP A 106 0.31 4.10 -32.65
C ASP A 106 1.11 4.56 -33.86
N ALA A 107 1.75 3.62 -34.58
CA ALA A 107 2.55 3.92 -35.76
C ALA A 107 1.72 4.53 -36.90
N LYS A 108 0.46 4.11 -37.04
CA LYS A 108 -0.46 4.56 -38.10
C LYS A 108 -1.38 5.71 -37.67
N ASN A 109 -1.37 6.08 -36.39
CA ASN A 109 -2.34 7.00 -35.80
C ASN A 109 -3.80 6.61 -36.11
N THR A 110 -4.09 5.31 -36.03
CA THR A 110 -5.43 4.76 -36.35
C THR A 110 -6.43 5.16 -35.27
N SER A 111 -7.58 5.68 -35.68
CA SER A 111 -8.70 5.93 -34.75
C SER A 111 -9.16 4.63 -34.09
N LEU A 112 -9.35 4.66 -32.78
CA LEU A 112 -9.93 3.55 -32.01
C LEU A 112 -11.46 3.57 -32.04
N GLU A 113 -12.06 4.65 -32.54
CA GLU A 113 -13.50 4.76 -32.71
C GLU A 113 -13.93 4.03 -33.98
N ILE A 114 -15.00 3.26 -33.84
CA ILE A 114 -15.65 2.60 -34.96
C ILE A 114 -16.65 3.58 -35.59
N ASP A 115 -16.54 3.82 -36.90
CA ASP A 115 -17.62 4.45 -37.66
C ASP A 115 -18.76 3.45 -37.87
N GLU A 116 -19.73 3.46 -36.95
CA GLU A 116 -20.90 2.60 -37.03
C GLU A 116 -21.72 2.83 -38.30
N ALA A 117 -21.74 4.04 -38.84
CA ALA A 117 -22.48 4.35 -40.06
C ALA A 117 -21.82 3.71 -41.29
N GLU A 118 -20.49 3.72 -41.35
CA GLU A 118 -19.74 3.02 -42.40
C GLU A 118 -19.91 1.49 -42.31
N ILE A 119 -19.79 0.93 -41.10
CA ILE A 119 -20.04 -0.51 -40.87
C ILE A 119 -21.47 -0.88 -41.22
N ARG A 120 -22.45 -0.03 -40.88
CA ARG A 120 -23.86 -0.27 -41.20
C ARG A 120 -24.09 -0.31 -42.71
N LYS A 121 -23.48 0.61 -43.47
CA LYS A 121 -23.53 0.57 -44.93
C LYS A 121 -22.92 -0.71 -45.50
N ALA A 122 -21.75 -1.12 -45.01
CA ALA A 122 -21.10 -2.37 -45.44
C ALA A 122 -21.96 -3.60 -45.11
N PHE A 123 -22.57 -3.63 -43.92
CA PHE A 123 -23.49 -4.68 -43.51
C PHE A 123 -24.74 -4.74 -44.39
N ASP A 124 -25.36 -3.60 -44.68
CA ASP A 124 -26.56 -3.52 -45.50
C ASP A 124 -26.29 -4.02 -46.94
N ILE A 125 -25.10 -3.73 -47.51
CA ILE A 125 -24.67 -4.28 -48.81
C ILE A 125 -24.54 -5.81 -48.76
N ILE A 126 -23.89 -6.35 -47.74
CA ILE A 126 -23.74 -7.82 -47.58
C ILE A 126 -25.10 -8.49 -47.40
N LYS A 127 -25.97 -7.90 -46.59
CA LYS A 127 -27.33 -8.38 -46.37
C LYS A 127 -28.12 -8.41 -47.67
N GLN A 128 -28.12 -7.32 -48.44
CA GLN A 128 -28.81 -7.27 -49.73
C GLN A 128 -28.27 -8.31 -50.73
N ASN A 129 -26.95 -8.49 -50.81
CA ASN A 129 -26.34 -9.49 -51.69
C ASN A 129 -26.74 -10.93 -51.31
N LEU A 130 -26.73 -11.26 -50.02
CA LEU A 130 -27.12 -12.58 -49.53
C LEU A 130 -28.62 -12.83 -49.73
N GLU A 131 -29.47 -11.83 -49.52
CA GLU A 131 -30.90 -11.91 -49.80
C GLU A 131 -31.17 -12.13 -51.30
N GLN A 132 -30.49 -11.42 -52.20
CA GLN A 132 -30.60 -11.59 -53.65
C GLN A 132 -30.16 -12.97 -54.14
N GLN A 133 -29.18 -13.60 -53.47
CA GLN A 133 -28.71 -14.95 -53.76
C GLN A 133 -29.58 -16.05 -53.12
N GLY A 134 -30.69 -15.70 -52.45
CA GLY A 134 -31.55 -16.66 -51.74
C GLY A 134 -30.93 -17.21 -50.45
N MET A 135 -29.85 -16.60 -49.98
CA MET A 135 -29.06 -16.98 -48.79
C MET A 135 -29.33 -16.06 -47.58
N GLY A 136 -30.49 -15.39 -47.54
CA GLY A 136 -30.83 -14.45 -46.45
C GLY A 136 -30.75 -15.03 -45.04
N ASN A 137 -30.95 -16.35 -44.89
CA ASN A 137 -30.82 -17.05 -43.60
C ASN A 137 -29.37 -17.10 -43.07
N PHE A 138 -28.37 -16.75 -43.89
CA PHE A 138 -26.95 -16.71 -43.50
C PHE A 138 -26.47 -15.30 -43.12
N VAL A 139 -27.35 -14.29 -43.17
CA VAL A 139 -27.00 -12.92 -42.75
C VAL A 139 -26.70 -12.93 -41.25
N PRO A 140 -25.47 -12.58 -40.82
CA PRO A 140 -25.13 -12.53 -39.40
C PRO A 140 -25.89 -11.39 -38.70
N ASP A 141 -26.02 -11.47 -37.37
CA ASP A 141 -26.53 -10.34 -36.60
C ASP A 141 -25.62 -9.12 -36.76
N PHE A 142 -26.19 -7.92 -36.79
CA PHE A 142 -25.41 -6.68 -36.96
C PHE A 142 -24.37 -6.50 -35.86
N ASN A 143 -24.66 -6.87 -34.61
CA ASN A 143 -23.69 -6.76 -33.52
C ASN A 143 -22.55 -7.76 -33.69
N GLN A 144 -22.82 -8.97 -34.20
CA GLN A 144 -21.81 -9.97 -34.51
C GLN A 144 -20.93 -9.55 -35.70
N TYR A 145 -21.49 -8.83 -36.68
CA TYR A 145 -20.71 -8.25 -37.77
C TYR A 145 -19.84 -7.08 -37.29
N LYS A 146 -20.43 -6.17 -36.50
CA LYS A 146 -19.75 -5.00 -35.94
C LYS A 146 -18.56 -5.40 -35.05
N SER A 147 -18.69 -6.45 -34.25
CA SER A 147 -17.64 -6.87 -33.32
C SER A 147 -16.33 -7.30 -34.01
N GLN A 148 -16.37 -7.64 -35.30
CA GLN A 148 -15.19 -8.01 -36.08
C GLN A 148 -14.27 -6.82 -36.38
N TYR A 149 -14.84 -5.62 -36.38
CA TYR A 149 -14.14 -4.36 -36.60
C TYR A 149 -13.76 -3.68 -35.28
N ASP A 150 -14.20 -4.24 -34.16
CA ASP A 150 -13.97 -3.64 -32.86
C ASP A 150 -12.60 -3.99 -32.29
N PHE A 151 -11.99 -3.00 -31.66
CA PHE A 151 -10.76 -3.19 -30.89
C PHE A 151 -11.09 -3.87 -29.56
N SER A 152 -10.19 -4.74 -29.09
CA SER A 152 -10.35 -5.33 -27.76
C SER A 152 -10.27 -4.23 -26.68
N PRO A 153 -10.82 -4.46 -25.48
CA PRO A 153 -10.73 -3.50 -24.37
C PRO A 153 -9.29 -3.06 -24.09
N ALA A 154 -8.32 -3.98 -24.19
CA ALA A 154 -6.90 -3.67 -24.01
C ALA A 154 -6.38 -2.66 -25.05
N VAL A 155 -6.75 -2.83 -26.33
CA VAL A 155 -6.32 -1.90 -27.38
C VAL A 155 -7.03 -0.55 -27.23
N LYS A 156 -8.30 -0.54 -26.83
CA LYS A 156 -9.06 0.70 -26.57
C LYS A 156 -8.50 1.51 -25.40
N SER A 157 -8.05 0.83 -24.34
CA SER A 157 -7.52 1.47 -23.14
C SER A 157 -6.04 1.86 -23.24
N LYS A 158 -5.42 1.76 -24.43
CA LYS A 158 -3.98 1.99 -24.62
C LYS A 158 -3.46 3.32 -24.07
N HIS A 159 -4.26 4.38 -24.12
CA HIS A 159 -3.90 5.70 -23.63
C HIS A 159 -4.16 5.91 -22.12
N GLN A 160 -4.78 4.95 -21.46
CA GLN A 160 -5.21 5.03 -20.06
C GLN A 160 -4.47 4.02 -19.16
N THR A 161 -3.92 2.95 -19.74
CA THR A 161 -3.48 1.79 -18.95
C THR A 161 -1.99 1.50 -18.97
N PHE A 162 -1.27 1.74 -20.08
CA PHE A 162 0.07 1.17 -20.26
C PHE A 162 1.17 2.23 -20.21
N HIS A 163 2.03 2.14 -19.20
CA HIS A 163 3.31 2.88 -19.16
C HIS A 163 4.49 2.01 -19.60
N TYR A 164 4.32 0.68 -19.59
CA TYR A 164 5.15 -0.29 -20.30
C TYR A 164 4.26 -1.42 -20.82
N LEU A 165 4.77 -2.24 -21.72
CA LEU A 165 4.02 -3.33 -22.34
C LEU A 165 4.94 -4.50 -22.72
N PRO A 166 4.48 -5.76 -22.56
CA PRO A 166 3.28 -6.14 -21.81
C PRO A 166 3.52 -6.09 -20.28
N TYR A 167 2.44 -6.02 -19.49
CA TYR A 167 2.47 -6.34 -18.06
C TYR A 167 2.52 -7.87 -17.88
N ASP A 168 3.31 -8.35 -16.91
CA ASP A 168 3.43 -9.77 -16.59
C ASP A 168 2.73 -10.14 -15.29
N PHE A 169 1.61 -10.88 -15.39
CA PHE A 169 0.84 -11.35 -14.24
C PHE A 169 1.08 -12.84 -13.93
N TRP A 170 2.23 -13.42 -14.32
CA TRP A 170 2.54 -14.85 -14.11
C TRP A 170 2.19 -15.34 -12.68
N GLN A 171 2.45 -14.50 -11.67
CA GLN A 171 2.24 -14.80 -10.26
C GLN A 171 0.81 -14.56 -9.74
N SER A 172 -0.04 -13.80 -10.43
CA SER A 172 -1.33 -13.34 -9.88
C SER A 172 -2.44 -13.25 -10.94
N GLY A 173 -3.28 -14.28 -11.02
CA GLY A 173 -4.45 -14.27 -11.91
C GLY A 173 -5.55 -13.28 -11.48
N PHE A 174 -5.61 -12.95 -10.17
CA PHE A 174 -6.61 -12.04 -9.63
C PHE A 174 -6.31 -10.58 -10.04
N GLU A 175 -5.05 -10.16 -10.02
CA GLU A 175 -4.61 -8.85 -10.53
C GLU A 175 -4.94 -8.68 -12.01
N LEU A 176 -4.65 -9.70 -12.83
CA LEU A 176 -5.00 -9.72 -14.24
C LEU A 176 -6.51 -9.58 -14.47
N LYS A 177 -7.31 -10.32 -13.69
CA LYS A 177 -8.77 -10.24 -13.74
C LYS A 177 -9.25 -8.85 -13.33
N PHE A 178 -8.73 -8.29 -12.24
CA PHE A 178 -8.99 -6.92 -11.79
C PHE A 178 -8.78 -5.90 -12.91
N LEU A 179 -7.61 -5.91 -13.52
CA LEU A 179 -7.28 -4.98 -14.59
C LEU A 179 -8.24 -5.11 -15.79
N LYS A 180 -8.50 -6.35 -16.24
CA LYS A 180 -9.40 -6.62 -17.38
C LYS A 180 -10.81 -6.11 -17.14
N GLU A 181 -11.33 -6.26 -15.93
CA GLU A 181 -12.69 -5.80 -15.63
C GLU A 181 -12.76 -4.28 -15.47
N VAL A 182 -11.77 -3.66 -14.80
CA VAL A 182 -11.73 -2.20 -14.62
C VAL A 182 -11.74 -1.46 -15.95
N VAL A 183 -10.94 -1.87 -16.94
CA VAL A 183 -10.90 -1.20 -18.25
C VAL A 183 -12.20 -1.35 -19.05
N THR A 184 -13.04 -2.33 -18.70
CA THR A 184 -14.36 -2.53 -19.33
C THR A 184 -15.47 -1.73 -18.65
N LEU A 185 -15.23 -1.16 -17.46
CA LEU A 185 -16.23 -0.36 -16.76
C LEU A 185 -16.56 0.92 -17.55
N LYS A 186 -17.85 1.18 -17.70
CA LYS A 186 -18.34 2.37 -18.39
C LYS A 186 -17.88 3.64 -17.65
N GLU A 187 -18.00 3.64 -16.34
CA GLU A 187 -17.67 4.76 -15.45
C GLU A 187 -16.17 5.08 -15.49
N PHE A 188 -15.31 4.07 -15.62
CA PHE A 188 -13.86 4.25 -15.77
C PHE A 188 -13.56 5.06 -17.05
N ASN A 189 -14.19 4.66 -18.17
CA ASN A 189 -14.04 5.31 -19.46
C ASN A 189 -14.66 6.72 -19.48
N GLU A 190 -15.88 6.89 -18.99
CA GLU A 190 -16.58 8.18 -18.95
C GLU A 190 -15.88 9.22 -18.06
N ARG A 191 -15.30 8.78 -16.95
CA ARG A 191 -14.53 9.64 -16.04
C ARG A 191 -13.08 9.86 -16.50
N LYS A 192 -12.68 9.25 -17.64
CA LYS A 192 -11.32 9.31 -18.20
C LYS A 192 -10.25 8.95 -17.16
N LEU A 193 -10.49 7.86 -16.43
CA LEU A 193 -9.53 7.37 -15.45
C LEU A 193 -8.37 6.67 -16.14
N GLU A 194 -7.22 6.69 -15.47
CA GLU A 194 -6.02 5.93 -15.83
C GLU A 194 -5.83 4.81 -14.81
N ILE A 195 -5.32 3.64 -15.22
CA ILE A 195 -4.97 2.55 -14.29
C ILE A 195 -3.60 1.99 -14.64
N TYR A 196 -2.69 1.99 -13.68
CA TYR A 196 -1.32 1.57 -13.88
C TYR A 196 -0.97 0.40 -12.96
N TYR A 197 -0.40 -0.65 -13.54
CA TYR A 197 0.10 -1.80 -12.77
C TYR A 197 1.43 -1.44 -12.10
N ASN A 198 1.55 -1.76 -10.83
CA ASN A 198 2.67 -1.43 -9.96
C ASN A 198 3.21 -2.69 -9.23
N GLY A 199 2.73 -3.89 -9.57
CA GLY A 199 3.14 -5.14 -8.94
C GLY A 199 4.56 -5.60 -9.30
N GLU A 200 5.13 -5.14 -10.42
CA GLU A 200 6.50 -5.44 -10.82
C GLU A 200 7.54 -4.57 -10.09
N LYS A 201 7.87 -4.98 -8.86
CA LYS A 201 8.73 -4.24 -7.90
C LYS A 201 10.12 -3.85 -8.42
N HIS A 202 10.60 -4.46 -9.48
CA HIS A 202 11.93 -4.18 -10.04
C HIS A 202 11.93 -2.99 -10.99
N ILE A 203 10.77 -2.60 -11.53
CA ILE A 203 10.66 -1.55 -12.56
C ILE A 203 9.82 -0.36 -12.10
N THR A 204 9.37 -0.33 -10.84
CA THR A 204 8.67 0.82 -10.24
C THR A 204 9.40 1.33 -9.00
N ASP A 205 9.38 2.65 -8.79
CA ASP A 205 9.83 3.27 -7.56
C ASP A 205 8.68 3.72 -6.65
N PHE A 206 7.43 3.52 -7.07
CA PHE A 206 6.26 3.80 -6.23
C PHE A 206 6.12 2.74 -5.13
N ARG A 207 6.88 2.97 -4.05
CA ARG A 207 6.94 2.11 -2.86
C ARG A 207 6.86 2.97 -1.61
N ILE A 208 5.97 2.61 -0.70
CA ILE A 208 5.73 3.36 0.52
C ILE A 208 6.53 2.73 1.66
N LEU A 209 7.34 3.53 2.35
CA LEU A 209 7.99 3.10 3.58
C LEU A 209 6.99 3.14 4.74
N CYS A 210 6.56 1.99 5.22
CA CYS A 210 5.56 1.88 6.28
C CYS A 210 6.17 1.79 7.68
N PHE A 211 5.43 2.33 8.64
CA PHE A 211 5.75 2.32 10.06
C PHE A 211 4.56 1.82 10.90
N ALA A 212 4.82 1.31 12.09
CA ALA A 212 3.79 0.90 13.04
C ALA A 212 4.08 1.45 14.44
N LYS A 213 3.05 1.89 15.15
CA LYS A 213 3.17 2.33 16.55
C LYS A 213 3.42 1.12 17.46
N LYS A 214 4.44 1.23 18.31
CA LYS A 214 4.73 0.33 19.41
C LYS A 214 4.96 1.16 20.68
N GLY A 215 3.94 1.22 21.53
CA GLY A 215 3.88 2.20 22.62
C GLY A 215 3.83 3.62 22.05
N ASN A 216 4.71 4.49 22.54
CA ASN A 216 4.79 5.89 22.08
C ASN A 216 5.69 6.10 20.85
N ASN A 217 6.30 5.03 20.31
CA ASN A 217 7.28 5.13 19.22
C ASN A 217 6.78 4.47 17.93
N TYR A 218 7.26 4.95 16.79
CA TYR A 218 7.08 4.27 15.51
C TYR A 218 8.26 3.32 15.23
N GLN A 219 7.96 2.15 14.71
CA GLN A 219 8.95 1.19 14.23
C GLN A 219 8.78 0.98 12.73
N ARG A 220 9.89 0.90 12.01
CA ARG A 220 9.91 0.59 10.59
C ARG A 220 9.35 -0.82 10.36
N VAL A 221 8.32 -0.92 9.51
CA VAL A 221 7.73 -2.20 9.06
C VAL A 221 8.36 -2.65 7.74
N GLY A 222 8.76 -1.69 6.89
CA GLY A 222 9.42 -1.94 5.62
C GLY A 222 8.67 -1.33 4.44
N LEU A 223 9.16 -1.60 3.23
CA LEU A 223 8.57 -1.10 1.99
C LEU A 223 7.28 -1.87 1.65
N TYR A 224 6.32 -1.13 1.15
CA TYR A 224 5.03 -1.61 0.66
C TYR A 224 4.87 -1.16 -0.79
N THR A 225 4.62 -2.14 -1.68
CA THR A 225 4.36 -1.88 -3.09
C THR A 225 2.90 -2.24 -3.34
N PRO A 226 2.02 -1.26 -3.58
CA PRO A 226 0.64 -1.54 -3.97
C PRO A 226 0.60 -2.13 -5.39
N ASP A 227 -0.44 -2.87 -5.71
CA ASP A 227 -0.55 -3.56 -7.00
C ASP A 227 -0.98 -2.64 -8.13
N PHE A 228 -1.87 -1.67 -7.88
CA PHE A 228 -2.31 -0.72 -8.90
C PHE A 228 -2.43 0.72 -8.38
N LEU A 229 -2.34 1.66 -9.32
CA LEU A 229 -2.71 3.06 -9.12
C LEU A 229 -3.80 3.42 -10.12
N ILE A 230 -4.95 3.88 -9.64
CA ILE A 230 -5.98 4.49 -10.49
C ILE A 230 -5.87 6.01 -10.33
N ILE A 231 -5.70 6.70 -11.44
CA ILE A 231 -5.40 8.13 -11.48
C ILE A 231 -6.52 8.87 -12.19
N LYS A 232 -6.88 10.03 -11.63
CA LYS A 232 -7.72 11.01 -12.30
C LYS A 232 -6.90 12.28 -12.51
N ARG A 233 -6.83 12.72 -13.77
CA ARG A 233 -6.20 13.99 -14.12
C ARG A 233 -7.20 15.13 -14.17
N LYS A 234 -6.69 16.33 -13.96
CA LYS A 234 -7.35 17.60 -14.27
C LYS A 234 -6.28 18.52 -14.81
N ASP A 235 -6.47 19.06 -16.02
CA ASP A 235 -5.52 19.95 -16.69
C ASP A 235 -4.11 19.33 -16.74
N ASP A 236 -4.02 18.06 -17.17
CA ASP A 236 -2.82 17.21 -17.25
C ASP A 236 -2.11 16.88 -15.91
N ALA A 237 -2.49 17.55 -14.83
CA ALA A 237 -2.00 17.28 -13.48
C ALA A 237 -2.77 16.13 -12.81
N ILE A 238 -2.06 15.32 -12.01
CA ILE A 238 -2.68 14.29 -11.16
C ILE A 238 -3.54 14.97 -10.10
N ALA A 239 -4.85 14.89 -10.25
CA ALA A 239 -5.81 15.49 -9.32
C ALA A 239 -6.13 14.54 -8.18
N LYS A 240 -6.33 13.25 -8.47
CA LYS A 240 -6.68 12.21 -7.50
C LYS A 240 -5.96 10.90 -7.81
N VAL A 241 -5.59 10.16 -6.77
CA VAL A 241 -4.93 8.85 -6.85
C VAL A 241 -5.65 7.90 -5.90
N LEU A 242 -6.17 6.81 -6.44
CA LEU A 242 -6.59 5.64 -5.68
C LEU A 242 -5.49 4.60 -5.74
N ILE A 243 -4.98 4.22 -4.58
CA ILE A 243 -4.00 3.15 -4.43
C ILE A 243 -4.75 1.85 -4.18
N VAL A 244 -4.58 0.86 -5.04
CA VAL A 244 -5.30 -0.41 -4.96
C VAL A 244 -4.34 -1.54 -4.61
N GLU A 245 -4.72 -2.29 -3.58
CA GLU A 245 -4.07 -3.54 -3.20
C GLU A 245 -5.03 -4.69 -3.45
N THR A 246 -4.55 -5.69 -4.16
CA THR A 246 -5.26 -6.93 -4.43
C THR A 246 -4.56 -8.08 -3.71
N LYS A 247 -5.30 -8.90 -2.97
CA LYS A 247 -4.73 -10.07 -2.30
C LYS A 247 -5.61 -11.29 -2.46
N GLY A 248 -4.95 -12.39 -2.83
CA GLY A 248 -5.51 -13.72 -2.65
C GLY A 248 -5.73 -14.01 -1.16
N SER A 249 -6.80 -14.75 -0.85
CA SER A 249 -7.27 -15.05 0.51
C SER A 249 -6.20 -15.59 1.47
N GLY A 250 -5.20 -16.32 0.97
CA GLY A 250 -4.10 -16.89 1.79
C GLY A 250 -3.05 -15.90 2.31
N TYR A 251 -2.99 -14.67 1.79
CA TYR A 251 -1.91 -13.71 2.10
C TYR A 251 -2.34 -12.57 3.04
N ALA A 252 -3.64 -12.37 3.23
CA ALA A 252 -4.19 -11.27 4.04
C ALA A 252 -3.87 -11.40 5.54
N GLU A 253 -3.60 -12.62 6.01
CA GLU A 253 -3.36 -12.91 7.42
C GLU A 253 -1.93 -12.63 7.90
N GLN A 254 -1.00 -12.29 6.99
CA GLN A 254 0.38 -11.98 7.36
C GLN A 254 0.44 -10.72 8.24
N THR A 255 1.06 -10.85 9.42
CA THR A 255 1.14 -9.76 10.41
C THR A 255 1.79 -8.50 9.83
N THR A 256 2.83 -8.65 9.00
CA THR A 256 3.52 -7.53 8.34
C THR A 256 2.63 -6.82 7.33
N PHE A 257 1.80 -7.55 6.59
CA PHE A 257 0.83 -6.97 5.67
C PHE A 257 -0.24 -6.17 6.42
N LYS A 258 -0.82 -6.72 7.50
CA LYS A 258 -1.81 -6.00 8.33
C LYS A 258 -1.27 -4.68 8.86
N LEU A 259 0.01 -4.65 9.26
CA LEU A 259 0.67 -3.41 9.71
C LEU A 259 0.86 -2.40 8.57
N ARG A 260 1.26 -2.84 7.37
CA ARG A 260 1.40 -1.98 6.19
C ARG A 260 0.06 -1.42 5.74
N LYS A 261 -0.96 -2.28 5.62
CA LYS A 261 -2.34 -1.91 5.31
C LYS A 261 -2.85 -0.85 6.29
N LYS A 262 -2.69 -1.08 7.60
CA LYS A 262 -3.07 -0.09 8.62
C LYS A 262 -2.36 1.24 8.43
N PHE A 263 -1.05 1.24 8.16
CA PHE A 263 -0.31 2.47 7.89
C PHE A 263 -0.84 3.21 6.66
N MET A 264 -1.16 2.48 5.59
CA MET A 264 -1.76 3.05 4.38
C MET A 264 -3.13 3.68 4.69
N GLU A 265 -4.00 2.97 5.39
CA GLU A 265 -5.37 3.42 5.72
C GLU A 265 -5.41 4.59 6.71
N THR A 266 -4.33 4.85 7.45
CA THR A 266 -4.29 5.92 8.46
C THR A 266 -3.22 6.96 8.15
N GLU A 267 -1.98 6.67 8.52
CA GLU A 267 -0.90 7.65 8.60
C GLU A 267 -0.54 8.18 7.21
N PHE A 268 -0.42 7.30 6.21
CA PHE A 268 -0.10 7.71 4.83
C PHE A 268 -1.16 8.64 4.25
N LEU A 269 -2.44 8.26 4.34
CA LEU A 269 -3.54 9.07 3.80
C LEU A 269 -3.64 10.41 4.52
N GLN A 270 -3.53 10.42 5.85
CA GLN A 270 -3.58 11.64 6.63
C GLN A 270 -2.45 12.60 6.23
N MET A 271 -1.18 12.15 6.33
CA MET A 271 -0.02 13.01 6.06
C MET A 271 -0.04 13.60 4.64
N ASN A 272 -0.41 12.80 3.65
CA ASN A 272 -0.41 13.25 2.26
C ASN A 272 -1.63 14.13 1.96
N ASN A 273 -2.83 13.78 2.40
CA ASN A 273 -4.01 14.60 2.14
C ASN A 273 -3.96 15.94 2.87
N ASP A 274 -3.43 15.97 4.10
CA ASP A 274 -3.22 17.21 4.86
C ASP A 274 -2.24 18.13 4.12
N LYS A 275 -1.15 17.58 3.54
CA LYS A 275 -0.19 18.34 2.73
C LYS A 275 -0.83 19.00 1.50
N PHE A 276 -1.79 18.33 0.85
CA PHE A 276 -2.47 18.87 -0.33
C PHE A 276 -3.70 19.73 0.02
N GLY A 277 -4.21 19.66 1.25
CA GLY A 277 -5.41 20.37 1.69
C GLY A 277 -6.72 19.78 1.15
N TYR A 278 -6.68 18.60 0.55
CA TYR A 278 -7.86 17.87 0.04
C TYR A 278 -7.57 16.37 -0.05
N LYS A 279 -8.62 15.55 -0.23
CA LYS A 279 -8.50 14.09 -0.43
C LYS A 279 -7.90 13.76 -1.81
N LYS A 280 -6.59 13.93 -1.94
CA LYS A 280 -5.83 13.59 -3.15
C LYS A 280 -5.61 12.09 -3.26
N PHE A 281 -5.33 11.43 -2.14
CA PHE A 281 -5.06 9.99 -2.06
C PHE A 281 -6.21 9.27 -1.37
N GLU A 282 -6.53 8.10 -1.89
CA GLU A 282 -7.39 7.10 -1.28
C GLU A 282 -6.74 5.72 -1.39
N TYR A 283 -7.16 4.78 -0.54
CA TYR A 283 -6.62 3.43 -0.49
C TYR A 283 -7.76 2.40 -0.52
N LEU A 284 -7.66 1.42 -1.41
CA LEU A 284 -8.65 0.38 -1.59
C LEU A 284 -7.98 -1.00 -1.49
N PHE A 285 -8.45 -1.80 -0.55
CA PHE A 285 -8.03 -3.19 -0.39
C PHE A 285 -9.11 -4.14 -0.91
N LEU A 286 -8.72 -5.01 -1.86
CA LEU A 286 -9.59 -5.98 -2.50
C LEU A 286 -9.10 -7.40 -2.19
N GLN A 287 -10.02 -8.23 -1.72
CA GLN A 287 -9.77 -9.65 -1.44
C GLN A 287 -10.50 -10.53 -2.44
N ASP A 288 -9.87 -11.65 -2.80
CA ASP A 288 -10.38 -12.64 -3.76
C ASP A 288 -11.57 -13.47 -3.21
N ASP A 289 -11.83 -13.45 -1.91
CA ASP A 289 -12.97 -14.13 -1.27
C ASP A 289 -14.27 -13.30 -1.27
N ALA A 290 -14.18 -11.99 -1.49
CA ALA A 290 -15.34 -11.13 -1.71
C ALA A 290 -15.85 -11.27 -3.14
N LYS A 291 -17.17 -11.12 -3.36
CA LYS A 291 -17.70 -11.09 -4.72
C LYS A 291 -17.02 -9.94 -5.48
N PHE A 292 -16.52 -10.26 -6.66
CA PHE A 292 -15.78 -9.31 -7.48
C PHE A 292 -16.61 -8.05 -7.80
N ASP A 293 -17.93 -8.20 -7.97
CA ASP A 293 -18.86 -7.08 -8.16
C ASP A 293 -18.88 -6.12 -6.96
N ASP A 294 -18.79 -6.63 -5.73
CA ASP A 294 -18.73 -5.79 -4.51
C ASP A 294 -17.41 -5.01 -4.44
N ASN A 295 -16.33 -5.58 -5.00
CA ASN A 295 -15.04 -4.93 -5.10
C ASN A 295 -15.04 -3.82 -6.16
N LEU A 296 -15.71 -4.05 -7.31
CA LEU A 296 -15.89 -3.04 -8.35
C LEU A 296 -16.83 -1.92 -7.92
N ALA A 297 -17.86 -2.21 -7.12
CA ALA A 297 -18.80 -1.19 -6.64
C ALA A 297 -18.12 -0.05 -5.87
N LYS A 298 -17.03 -0.37 -5.16
CA LYS A 298 -16.21 0.62 -4.44
C LYS A 298 -15.49 1.61 -5.38
N LEU A 299 -15.32 1.27 -6.66
CA LEU A 299 -14.76 2.18 -7.66
C LEU A 299 -15.78 3.24 -8.12
N TYR A 300 -17.08 2.99 -7.99
CA TYR A 300 -18.12 3.96 -8.36
C TYR A 300 -18.19 5.17 -7.41
N GLU A 301 -17.70 5.01 -6.18
CA GLU A 301 -17.65 6.03 -5.14
C GLU A 301 -16.49 7.04 -5.31
N ILE A 302 -15.61 6.83 -6.30
CA ILE A 302 -14.33 7.54 -6.46
C ILE A 302 -14.39 8.74 -7.39
#